data_AF-A0A433T626-F1
#
_entry.id   AF-A0A433T626-F1
#
_cell.length_a   1.000
_cell.length_b   1.000
_cell.length_c   1.000
_cell.angle_alpha   90.00
_cell.angle_beta   90.00
_cell.angle_gamma   90.00
#
_symmetry.space_group_name_H-M   'P 1'
#
loop_
_entity.id
_entity.type
_entity.pdbx_description
1 polymer ?
#
loop_
_entity_poly.entity_id
_entity_poly.type
_entity_poly.pdbx_seq_one_letter_code
_entity_poly.pdbx_strand_id
1 'polypeptide(L)'
;MMAEKQQTRDKWVRGLRYAIQIEQLAEQRNETDRYPFLSLTLRTNIRDAFNMADKNGDGGLDFDEVLKLLKTLNADVKKKYAREMFDAADTNKNSKGHHSVLDREEFVNFYHRLTKRIEVEEVFLSSCFLSQMKNVTPEDGRNILDHFETDKGLKMREQMSADAFRKLITSERQQLFNPAHKLVYQDMTRPMTHYFIDSSHNTYLAEDQLKGPSKVEMYIAALQKGCRCVECKQKNLKHK
;
A
#
# COMPACT_ATOMS: atom_id res chain seq x y z
N MET A 1 -4.47 20.28 -11.52
CA MET A 1 -3.14 20.12 -12.13
C MET A 1 -3.30 19.94 -13.63
N MET A 2 -2.62 20.74 -14.46
CA MET A 2 -2.51 20.47 -15.89
C MET A 2 -1.17 19.80 -16.15
N ALA A 3 -1.16 18.66 -16.83
CA ALA A 3 0.06 17.99 -17.25
C ALA A 3 0.30 18.30 -18.74
N GLU A 4 1.54 18.62 -19.11
CA GLU A 4 1.93 18.99 -20.47
C GLU A 4 1.71 17.88 -21.50
N LYS A 5 1.70 16.61 -21.06
CA LYS A 5 1.52 15.43 -21.93
C LYS A 5 0.46 14.49 -21.37
N GLN A 6 -0.37 13.95 -22.26
CA GLN A 6 -1.43 12.99 -21.92
C GLN A 6 -0.89 11.76 -21.17
N GLN A 7 0.26 11.23 -21.61
CA GLN A 7 0.89 10.08 -20.98
C GLN A 7 1.27 10.35 -19.51
N THR A 8 1.75 11.56 -19.22
CA THR A 8 2.10 12.00 -17.85
C THR A 8 0.85 12.10 -16.99
N ARG A 9 -0.21 12.73 -17.51
CA ARG A 9 -1.53 12.77 -16.84
C ARG A 9 -2.02 11.36 -16.49
N ASP A 10 -2.01 10.44 -17.44
CA ASP A 10 -2.58 9.10 -17.26
C ASP A 10 -1.76 8.24 -16.28
N LYS A 11 -0.45 8.47 -16.18
CA LYS A 11 0.40 7.89 -15.14
C LYS A 11 0.03 8.45 -13.76
N TRP A 12 -0.11 9.77 -13.62
CA TRP A 12 -0.52 10.41 -12.37
C TRP A 12 -1.91 9.99 -11.93
N VAL A 13 -2.90 9.95 -12.83
CA VAL A 13 -4.27 9.53 -12.52
C VAL A 13 -4.28 8.08 -12.04
N ARG A 14 -3.53 7.17 -12.68
CA ARG A 14 -3.43 5.77 -12.23
C ARG A 14 -2.76 5.67 -10.87
N GLY A 15 -1.64 6.36 -10.67
CA GLY A 15 -0.90 6.35 -9.41
C GLY A 15 -1.74 6.90 -8.25
N LEU A 16 -2.41 8.04 -8.45
CA LEU A 16 -3.27 8.65 -7.43
C LEU A 16 -4.49 7.77 -7.12
N ARG A 17 -5.17 7.21 -8.13
CA ARG A 17 -6.29 6.27 -7.91
C ARG A 17 -5.85 5.06 -7.10
N TYR A 18 -4.68 4.50 -7.42
CA TYR A 18 -4.11 3.39 -6.68
C TYR A 18 -3.78 3.76 -5.23
N ALA A 19 -3.17 4.93 -5.00
CA ALA A 19 -2.86 5.43 -3.66
C ALA A 19 -4.13 5.67 -2.82
N ILE A 20 -5.15 6.32 -3.38
CA ILE A 20 -6.45 6.53 -2.73
C ILE A 20 -7.09 5.19 -2.39
N GLN A 21 -7.07 4.22 -3.32
CA GLN A 21 -7.63 2.90 -3.07
C GLN A 21 -6.90 2.16 -1.96
N ILE A 22 -5.56 2.23 -1.89
CA ILE A 22 -4.79 1.64 -0.79
C ILE A 22 -5.16 2.28 0.55
N GLU A 23 -5.30 3.61 0.59
CA GLU A 23 -5.63 4.31 1.83
C GLU A 23 -7.06 4.05 2.28
N GLN A 24 -8.04 4.05 1.37
CA GLN A 24 -9.42 3.66 1.68
C GLN A 24 -9.51 2.22 2.18
N LEU A 25 -8.72 1.31 1.59
CA LEU A 25 -8.58 -0.05 2.09
C LEU A 25 -7.91 -0.07 3.46
N ALA A 26 -6.97 0.83 3.77
CA ALA A 26 -6.35 0.97 5.08
C ALA A 26 -7.31 1.54 6.15
N GLU A 27 -8.19 2.46 5.79
CA GLU A 27 -9.19 3.04 6.68
C GLU A 27 -10.31 2.05 7.02
N GLN A 28 -10.79 1.29 6.03
CA GLN A 28 -11.74 0.17 6.26
C GLN A 28 -11.14 -0.99 7.08
N ARG A 29 -9.80 -1.03 7.23
CA ARG A 29 -9.08 -2.04 8.02
C ARG A 29 -8.96 -1.71 9.50
N ASN A 30 -9.28 -0.49 9.94
CA ASN A 30 -9.20 -0.11 11.36
C ASN A 30 -10.36 -0.68 12.22
N GLU A 31 -11.37 -1.33 11.64
CA GLU A 31 -12.46 -1.96 12.39
C GLU A 31 -12.36 -3.49 12.55
N THR A 32 -11.47 -4.22 11.86
CA THR A 32 -11.16 -5.62 12.22
C THR A 32 -10.00 -6.20 11.41
N ASP A 33 -9.17 -7.00 12.08
CA ASP A 33 -8.05 -7.84 11.63
C ASP A 33 -8.23 -8.55 10.26
N ARG A 34 -8.12 -7.83 9.15
CA ARG A 34 -8.14 -8.47 7.81
C ARG A 34 -6.82 -8.40 7.05
N TYR A 35 -5.94 -7.43 7.33
CA TYR A 35 -4.58 -7.41 6.76
C TYR A 35 -3.53 -6.85 7.73
N PRO A 36 -3.23 -7.53 8.85
CA PRO A 36 -2.08 -7.19 9.70
C PRO A 36 -0.77 -7.14 8.90
N PHE A 37 -0.74 -7.89 7.79
CA PHE A 37 0.49 -8.28 7.13
C PHE A 37 1.06 -7.27 6.13
N LEU A 38 0.28 -6.40 5.47
CA LEU A 38 0.87 -5.37 4.58
C LEU A 38 1.58 -4.26 5.38
N SER A 39 1.03 -3.94 6.57
CA SER A 39 1.70 -3.13 7.60
C SER A 39 2.95 -3.85 8.11
N LEU A 40 2.88 -5.17 8.26
CA LEU A 40 3.99 -6.01 8.67
C LEU A 40 5.08 -6.10 7.59
N THR A 41 4.80 -6.35 6.31
CA THR A 41 5.83 -6.54 5.25
C THR A 41 6.74 -5.31 5.06
N LEU A 42 6.22 -4.11 5.36
CA LEU A 42 7.01 -2.87 5.38
C LEU A 42 7.77 -2.65 6.70
N ARG A 43 7.33 -3.28 7.80
CA ARG A 43 7.84 -3.09 9.17
C ARG A 43 8.63 -4.27 9.73
N THR A 44 8.51 -5.49 9.19
CA THR A 44 9.18 -6.69 9.70
C THR A 44 10.56 -6.84 9.13
N ASN A 45 11.45 -7.33 9.98
CA ASN A 45 12.71 -7.91 9.55
C ASN A 45 12.39 -9.08 8.60
N ILE A 46 13.07 -9.18 7.45
CA ILE A 46 12.91 -10.32 6.51
C ILE A 46 13.15 -11.66 7.25
N ARG A 47 13.90 -11.62 8.36
CA ARG A 47 14.11 -12.74 9.28
C ARG A 47 12.84 -13.20 10.02
N ASP A 48 11.92 -12.30 10.32
CA ASP A 48 10.65 -12.66 10.94
C ASP A 48 9.72 -13.33 9.92
N ALA A 49 9.77 -12.87 8.66
CA ALA A 49 9.05 -13.51 7.56
C ALA A 49 9.53 -14.94 7.31
N PHE A 50 10.84 -15.20 7.46
CA PHE A 50 11.40 -16.56 7.42
C PHE A 50 10.77 -17.46 8.50
N ASN A 51 10.77 -17.02 9.75
CA ASN A 51 10.21 -17.78 10.87
C ASN A 51 8.71 -18.03 10.73
N MET A 52 7.97 -17.12 10.09
CA MET A 52 6.54 -17.29 9.83
C MET A 52 6.25 -18.33 8.74
N ALA A 53 7.15 -18.45 7.76
CA ALA A 53 7.04 -19.36 6.63
C ALA A 53 7.48 -20.79 6.99
N ASP A 54 8.44 -20.94 7.90
CA ASP A 54 8.96 -22.21 8.41
C ASP A 54 7.93 -22.84 9.37
N LYS A 55 6.92 -23.50 8.80
CA LYS A 55 5.79 -24.06 9.57
C LYS A 55 6.14 -25.38 10.23
N ASN A 56 7.05 -26.12 9.61
CA ASN A 56 7.51 -27.40 10.12
C ASN A 56 8.65 -27.25 11.15
N GLY A 57 9.22 -26.04 11.29
CA GLY A 57 10.28 -25.72 12.25
C GLY A 57 11.59 -26.41 11.92
N ASP A 58 11.78 -26.83 10.67
CA ASP A 58 12.94 -27.60 10.27
C ASP A 58 14.17 -26.71 10.06
N GLY A 59 13.99 -25.38 9.95
CA GLY A 59 15.06 -24.41 9.76
C GLY A 59 15.42 -24.15 8.29
N GLY A 60 14.60 -24.59 7.33
CA GLY A 60 14.70 -24.30 5.90
C GLY A 60 13.30 -24.14 5.29
N LEU A 61 13.20 -23.42 4.18
CA LEU A 61 11.92 -23.17 3.53
C LEU A 61 11.81 -23.92 2.22
N ASP A 62 10.86 -24.85 2.13
CA ASP A 62 10.54 -25.48 0.85
C ASP A 62 9.74 -24.54 -0.06
N PHE A 63 9.61 -24.92 -1.33
CA PHE A 63 8.91 -24.08 -2.31
C PHE A 63 7.41 -23.89 -2.02
N ASP A 64 6.76 -24.86 -1.37
CA ASP A 64 5.33 -24.77 -1.04
C ASP A 64 5.11 -23.85 0.17
N GLU A 65 6.00 -23.84 1.16
CA GLU A 65 6.05 -22.88 2.25
C GLU A 65 6.30 -21.46 1.73
N VAL A 66 7.25 -21.28 0.81
CA VAL A 66 7.48 -20.01 0.13
C VAL A 66 6.23 -19.56 -0.63
N LEU A 67 5.56 -20.45 -1.37
CA LEU A 67 4.32 -20.12 -2.09
C LEU A 67 3.18 -19.71 -1.16
N LYS A 68 3.02 -20.40 -0.04
CA LYS A 68 2.03 -20.02 0.98
C LYS A 68 2.35 -18.65 1.55
N LEU A 69 3.61 -18.34 1.82
CA LEU A 69 4.04 -17.02 2.24
C LEU A 69 3.71 -15.96 1.18
N LEU A 70 4.03 -16.18 -0.09
CA LEU A 70 3.73 -15.23 -1.18
C LEU A 70 2.24 -14.96 -1.35
N LYS A 71 1.41 -16.00 -1.24
CA LYS A 71 -0.05 -15.87 -1.22
C LYS A 71 -0.53 -15.07 -0.01
N THR A 72 0.08 -15.30 1.16
CA THR A 72 -0.21 -14.55 2.38
C THR A 72 0.21 -13.08 2.24
N LEU A 73 1.32 -12.81 1.54
CA LEU A 73 1.81 -11.47 1.19
C LEU A 73 0.92 -10.74 0.16
N ASN A 74 -0.14 -11.39 -0.33
CA ASN A 74 -0.99 -10.89 -1.42
C ASN A 74 -0.17 -10.48 -2.66
N ALA A 75 0.94 -11.18 -2.91
CA ALA A 75 1.76 -10.99 -4.08
C ALA A 75 1.21 -11.89 -5.19
N ASP A 76 0.57 -11.30 -6.20
CA ASP A 76 0.10 -12.03 -7.39
C ASP A 76 1.30 -12.37 -8.30
N VAL A 77 2.11 -13.32 -7.81
CA VAL A 77 3.31 -13.79 -8.49
C VAL A 77 2.98 -15.09 -9.21
N LYS A 78 3.27 -15.12 -10.52
CA LYS A 78 3.13 -16.35 -11.32
C LYS A 78 4.01 -17.44 -10.72
N LYS A 79 3.44 -18.62 -10.44
CA LYS A 79 4.13 -19.78 -9.84
C LYS A 79 5.45 -20.11 -10.54
N LYS A 80 5.49 -20.03 -11.88
CA LYS A 80 6.69 -20.26 -12.68
C LYS A 80 7.82 -19.27 -12.36
N TYR A 81 7.51 -17.98 -12.26
CA TYR A 81 8.48 -16.95 -11.94
C TYR A 81 8.99 -17.07 -10.49
N ALA A 82 8.11 -17.36 -9.54
CA ALA A 82 8.51 -17.65 -8.16
C ALA A 82 9.47 -18.85 -8.08
N ARG A 83 9.23 -19.88 -8.91
CA ARG A 83 10.10 -21.07 -8.97
C ARG A 83 11.49 -20.73 -9.52
N GLU A 84 11.55 -19.98 -10.62
CA GLU A 84 12.83 -19.53 -11.20
C GLU A 84 13.64 -18.69 -10.18
N MET A 85 12.98 -17.82 -9.40
CA MET A 85 13.66 -17.04 -8.37
C MET A 85 14.11 -17.91 -7.18
N PHE A 86 13.33 -18.92 -6.80
CA PHE A 86 13.67 -19.87 -5.75
C PHE A 86 14.92 -20.67 -6.14
N ASP A 87 14.92 -21.27 -7.33
CA ASP A 87 16.04 -22.07 -7.82
C ASP A 87 17.31 -21.20 -8.04
N ALA A 88 17.16 -19.91 -8.35
CA ALA A 88 18.27 -18.98 -8.48
C ALA A 88 18.85 -18.47 -7.15
N ALA A 89 18.11 -18.64 -6.05
CA ALA A 89 18.52 -18.27 -4.70
C ALA A 89 19.08 -19.45 -3.90
N ASP A 90 18.70 -20.69 -4.26
CA ASP A 90 19.28 -21.94 -3.74
C ASP A 90 20.69 -22.17 -4.32
N THR A 91 21.68 -21.59 -3.64
CA THR A 91 23.09 -21.61 -4.07
C THR A 91 23.84 -22.81 -3.52
N ASN A 92 23.48 -23.26 -2.31
CA ASN A 92 24.09 -24.39 -1.64
C ASN A 92 23.46 -25.74 -2.04
N LYS A 93 22.32 -25.72 -2.79
CA LYS A 93 21.56 -26.91 -3.20
C LYS A 93 21.16 -27.79 -2.02
N ASN A 94 20.86 -27.16 -0.90
CA ASN A 94 20.44 -27.87 0.29
C ASN A 94 19.11 -28.59 0.01
N SER A 95 18.97 -29.77 0.60
CA SER A 95 17.76 -30.56 0.47
C SER A 95 17.46 -31.25 1.77
N LYS A 96 16.17 -31.27 2.13
CA LYS A 96 15.65 -32.07 3.24
C LYS A 96 14.72 -33.11 2.64
N GLY A 97 15.18 -34.36 2.66
CA GLY A 97 14.53 -35.45 1.93
C GLY A 97 14.64 -35.25 0.40
N HIS A 98 13.51 -35.24 -0.30
CA HIS A 98 13.44 -35.06 -1.77
C HIS A 98 13.18 -33.62 -2.20
N HIS A 99 13.11 -32.67 -1.27
CA HIS A 99 12.76 -31.28 -1.54
C HIS A 99 13.97 -30.36 -1.33
N SER A 100 14.23 -29.48 -2.30
CA SER A 100 15.19 -28.38 -2.14
C SER A 100 14.57 -27.30 -1.25
N VAL A 101 15.39 -26.75 -0.37
CA VAL A 101 14.96 -25.77 0.64
C VAL A 101 15.75 -24.47 0.47
N LEU A 102 15.39 -23.42 1.18
CA LEU A 102 16.21 -22.20 1.29
C LEU A 102 16.58 -22.01 2.75
N ASP A 103 17.85 -21.77 3.04
CA ASP A 103 18.25 -21.33 4.36
C ASP A 103 17.88 -19.85 4.59
N ARG A 104 18.20 -19.31 5.77
CA ARG A 104 17.86 -17.93 6.13
C ARG A 104 18.50 -16.89 5.20
N GLU A 105 19.72 -17.11 4.77
CA GLU A 105 20.45 -16.16 3.91
C GLU A 105 19.97 -16.27 2.46
N GLU A 106 19.73 -17.49 2.00
CA GLU A 106 19.17 -17.78 0.67
C GLU A 106 17.74 -17.26 0.54
N PHE A 107 16.92 -17.37 1.58
CA PHE A 107 15.58 -16.78 1.61
C PHE A 107 15.61 -15.25 1.55
N VAL A 108 16.56 -14.61 2.24
CA VAL A 108 16.75 -13.16 2.15
C VAL A 108 17.10 -12.79 0.71
N ASN A 109 18.02 -13.51 0.07
CA ASN A 109 18.38 -13.31 -1.33
C ASN A 109 17.20 -13.52 -2.30
N PHE A 110 16.44 -14.60 -2.10
CA PHE A 110 15.19 -14.87 -2.82
C PHE A 110 14.22 -13.70 -2.71
N TYR A 111 13.98 -13.23 -1.49
CA TYR A 111 13.05 -12.15 -1.20
C TYR A 111 13.48 -10.86 -1.89
N HIS A 112 14.74 -10.46 -1.76
CA HIS A 112 15.27 -9.25 -2.43
C HIS A 112 15.15 -9.31 -3.94
N ARG A 113 15.38 -10.49 -4.55
CA ARG A 113 15.21 -10.69 -6.00
C ARG A 113 13.75 -10.59 -6.42
N LEU A 114 12.85 -11.22 -5.65
CA LEU A 114 11.43 -11.24 -5.95
C LEU A 114 10.79 -9.86 -5.77
N THR A 115 11.17 -9.12 -4.73
CA THR A 115 10.65 -7.78 -4.46
C THR A 115 11.46 -6.69 -5.15
N LYS A 116 12.39 -7.05 -6.04
CA LYS A 116 13.21 -6.09 -6.77
C LYS A 116 12.31 -5.26 -7.68
N ARG A 117 12.23 -3.96 -7.38
CA ARG A 117 11.51 -2.96 -8.18
C ARG A 117 12.52 -2.08 -8.89
N ILE A 118 12.70 -2.31 -10.18
CA ILE A 118 13.67 -1.58 -11.01
C ILE A 118 13.36 -0.09 -11.04
N GLU A 119 12.07 0.27 -11.03
CA GLU A 119 11.61 1.66 -10.99
C GLU A 119 12.06 2.39 -9.73
N VAL A 120 12.15 1.68 -8.59
CA VAL A 120 12.63 2.25 -7.33
C VAL A 120 14.15 2.39 -7.32
N GLU A 121 14.87 1.45 -7.93
CA GLU A 121 16.33 1.53 -8.07
C GLU A 121 16.75 2.66 -9.00
N GLU A 122 16.03 2.89 -10.09
CA GLU A 122 16.26 4.03 -10.98
C GLU A 122 16.08 5.37 -10.25
N VAL A 123 15.06 5.48 -9.39
CA VAL A 123 14.86 6.66 -8.55
C VAL A 123 15.95 6.80 -7.49
N PHE A 124 16.39 5.71 -6.88
CA PHE A 124 17.48 5.71 -5.90
C PHE A 124 18.82 6.18 -6.51
N LEU A 125 19.12 5.73 -7.73
CA LEU A 125 20.32 6.14 -8.46
C LEU A 125 20.23 7.56 -9.03
N SER A 126 19.02 8.12 -9.12
CA SER A 126 18.81 9.50 -9.54
C SER A 126 19.18 10.46 -8.40
N SER A 127 20.16 11.32 -8.65
CA SER A 127 20.54 12.43 -7.76
C SER A 127 19.41 13.45 -7.49
N CYS A 128 18.28 13.30 -8.19
CA CYS A 128 17.16 14.21 -8.12
C CYS A 128 16.28 14.01 -6.88
N PHE A 129 16.28 12.81 -6.27
CA PHE A 129 15.34 12.54 -5.18
C PHE A 129 15.61 13.39 -3.92
N LEU A 130 16.87 13.46 -3.47
CA LEU A 130 17.25 14.24 -2.29
C LEU A 130 17.10 15.76 -2.53
N SER A 131 17.37 16.23 -3.74
CA SER A 131 17.19 17.65 -4.09
C SER A 131 15.72 18.06 -4.21
N GLN A 132 14.81 17.10 -4.39
CA GLN A 132 13.36 17.33 -4.42
C GLN A 132 12.69 17.28 -3.04
N MET A 133 13.36 16.72 -2.02
CA MET A 133 12.88 16.75 -0.64
C MET A 133 13.05 18.16 -0.05
N LYS A 134 12.05 19.03 -0.25
CA LYS A 134 12.03 20.38 0.33
C LYS A 134 12.01 20.31 1.86
N ASN A 135 12.79 21.17 2.52
CA ASN A 135 12.84 21.37 3.99
C ASN A 135 13.50 20.27 4.84
N VAL A 136 14.38 19.43 4.29
CA VAL A 136 15.15 18.46 5.08
C VAL A 136 16.43 19.12 5.60
N THR A 137 16.60 19.20 6.92
CA THR A 137 17.85 19.66 7.53
C THR A 137 18.90 18.53 7.56
N PRO A 138 20.20 18.84 7.72
CA PRO A 138 21.23 17.80 7.89
C PRO A 138 20.96 16.88 9.10
N GLU A 139 20.27 17.37 10.12
CA GLU A 139 19.89 16.60 11.30
C GLU A 139 18.74 15.63 11.01
N ASP A 140 17.76 16.05 10.21
CA ASP A 140 16.72 15.16 9.69
C ASP A 140 17.32 14.04 8.84
N GLY A 141 18.34 14.36 8.03
CA GLY A 141 19.07 13.37 7.22
C GLY A 141 19.73 12.29 8.09
N ARG A 142 20.38 12.68 9.19
CA ARG A 142 20.96 11.72 10.15
C ARG A 142 19.90 10.89 10.86
N ASN A 143 18.80 11.50 11.28
CA ASN A 143 17.69 10.78 11.92
C ASN A 143 17.06 9.75 10.97
N ILE A 144 16.93 10.08 9.69
CA ILE A 144 16.45 9.17 8.64
C ILE A 144 17.44 8.01 8.46
N LEU A 145 18.72 8.31 8.30
CA LEU A 145 19.76 7.29 8.15
C LEU A 145 19.80 6.34 9.34
N ASP A 146 19.75 6.87 10.56
CA ASP A 146 19.81 6.02 11.75
C ASP A 146 18.58 5.11 11.89
N HIS A 147 17.42 5.61 11.51
CA HIS A 147 16.17 4.86 11.59
C HIS A 147 16.02 3.76 10.54
N PHE A 148 16.43 4.02 9.28
CA PHE A 148 16.14 3.13 8.16
C PHE A 148 17.34 2.27 7.72
N GLU A 149 18.57 2.74 7.91
CA GLU A 149 19.77 1.96 7.57
C GLU A 149 20.09 0.96 8.68
N THR A 150 20.51 -0.25 8.29
CA THR A 150 20.92 -1.31 9.21
C THR A 150 22.43 -1.58 9.15
N ASP A 151 23.07 -1.24 8.04
CA ASP A 151 24.52 -1.40 7.86
C ASP A 151 25.29 -0.27 8.57
N LYS A 152 26.10 -0.65 9.55
CA LYS A 152 26.90 0.30 10.36
C LYS A 152 27.98 1.01 9.55
N GLY A 153 28.55 0.36 8.53
CA GLY A 153 29.57 0.93 7.66
C GLY A 153 29.00 2.01 6.74
N LEU A 154 27.79 1.78 6.21
CA LEU A 154 27.06 2.80 5.45
C LEU A 154 26.62 3.96 6.34
N LYS A 155 26.12 3.70 7.56
CA LYS A 155 25.82 4.76 8.54
C LYS A 155 27.02 5.66 8.83
N MET A 156 28.19 5.07 9.07
CA MET A 156 29.44 5.81 9.33
C MET A 156 29.87 6.70 8.17
N ARG A 157 29.54 6.31 6.93
CA ARG A 157 29.84 7.07 5.71
C ARG A 157 28.72 8.05 5.32
N GLU A 158 27.69 8.19 6.15
CA GLU A 158 26.46 8.95 5.86
C GLU A 158 25.81 8.53 4.54
N GLN A 159 25.86 7.23 4.23
CA GLN A 159 25.30 6.62 3.04
C GLN A 159 24.08 5.76 3.37
N MET A 160 23.16 5.68 2.41
CA MET A 160 21.95 4.86 2.49
C MET A 160 22.01 3.74 1.47
N SER A 161 21.61 2.53 1.86
CA SER A 161 21.40 1.40 0.95
C SER A 161 20.10 1.54 0.16
N ALA A 162 20.00 0.85 -0.98
CA ALA A 162 18.76 0.78 -1.75
C ALA A 162 17.58 0.20 -0.94
N ASP A 163 17.86 -0.69 0.01
CA ASP A 163 16.83 -1.26 0.89
C ASP A 163 16.37 -0.28 1.96
N ALA A 164 17.28 0.49 2.56
CA ALA A 164 16.90 1.58 3.46
C ALA A 164 16.09 2.66 2.72
N PHE A 165 16.45 2.96 1.47
CA PHE A 165 15.68 3.86 0.61
C PHE A 165 14.26 3.35 0.35
N ARG A 166 14.11 2.07 0.00
CA ARG A 166 12.80 1.43 -0.19
C ARG A 166 11.92 1.56 1.05
N LYS A 167 12.48 1.33 2.25
CA LYS A 167 11.77 1.51 3.52
C LYS A 167 11.39 2.97 3.76
N LEU A 168 12.27 3.92 3.43
CA LEU A 168 11.99 5.35 3.57
C LEU A 168 10.79 5.78 2.71
N ILE A 169 10.80 5.48 1.41
CA ILE A 169 9.75 5.93 0.47
C ILE A 169 8.38 5.27 0.71
N THR A 170 8.36 4.15 1.43
CA THR A 170 7.15 3.42 1.81
C THR A 170 6.76 3.65 3.27
N SER A 171 7.54 4.43 4.01
CA SER A 171 7.27 4.74 5.41
C SER A 171 6.11 5.72 5.57
N GLU A 172 5.55 5.77 6.77
CA GLU A 172 4.49 6.72 7.12
C GLU A 172 4.92 8.19 6.97
N ARG A 173 6.24 8.45 7.04
CA ARG A 173 6.80 9.80 6.86
C ARG A 173 6.67 10.31 5.42
N GLN A 174 6.44 9.43 4.46
CA GLN A 174 6.28 9.75 3.04
C GLN A 174 4.83 9.52 2.58
N GLN A 175 3.86 9.55 3.50
CA GLN A 175 2.45 9.49 3.14
C GLN A 175 2.09 10.63 2.20
N LEU A 176 1.46 10.27 1.08
CA LEU A 176 0.97 11.22 0.08
C LEU A 176 -0.09 12.15 0.67
N PHE A 177 -0.85 11.66 1.65
CA PHE A 177 -1.92 12.36 2.31
C PHE A 177 -1.45 12.84 3.68
N ASN A 178 -1.84 14.06 4.04
CA ASN A 178 -1.51 14.62 5.35
C ASN A 178 -2.28 13.83 6.44
N PRO A 179 -1.59 13.15 7.38
CA PRO A 179 -2.26 12.41 8.44
C PRO A 179 -3.19 13.29 9.29
N ALA A 180 -2.89 14.59 9.42
CA ALA A 180 -3.74 15.53 10.16
C ALA A 180 -5.12 15.73 9.50
N HIS A 181 -5.26 15.42 8.21
CA HIS A 181 -6.52 15.55 7.48
C HIS A 181 -7.41 14.30 7.57
N LYS A 182 -7.00 13.26 8.31
CA LYS A 182 -7.80 12.04 8.55
C LYS A 182 -9.01 12.30 9.44
N LEU A 183 -8.92 13.31 10.30
CA LEU A 183 -10.03 13.79 11.12
C LEU A 183 -10.54 15.11 10.57
N VAL A 184 -11.66 15.58 11.12
CA VAL A 184 -12.18 16.93 10.82
C VAL A 184 -11.14 17.95 11.25
N TYR A 185 -10.47 18.54 10.25
CA TYR A 185 -9.38 19.51 10.44
C TYR A 185 -9.81 20.93 10.03
N GLN A 186 -10.94 21.04 9.34
CA GLN A 186 -11.53 22.32 9.00
C GLN A 186 -12.17 22.93 10.24
N ASP A 187 -12.11 24.26 10.33
CA ASP A 187 -12.93 25.02 11.27
C ASP A 187 -14.41 24.78 10.95
N MET A 188 -15.13 24.08 11.82
CA MET A 188 -16.56 23.74 11.67
C MET A 188 -17.49 24.76 12.35
N THR A 189 -16.98 25.93 12.76
CA THR A 189 -17.77 26.97 13.44
C THR A 189 -18.31 28.05 12.51
N ARG A 190 -17.94 28.02 11.21
CA ARG A 190 -18.40 29.00 10.22
C ARG A 190 -19.84 28.69 9.78
N PRO A 191 -20.55 29.67 9.18
CA PRO A 191 -21.86 29.42 8.58
C PRO A 191 -21.81 28.34 7.49
N MET A 192 -22.88 27.55 7.35
CA MET A 192 -22.98 26.43 6.40
C MET A 192 -22.63 26.79 4.95
N THR A 193 -22.88 28.03 4.53
CA THR A 193 -22.60 28.54 3.17
C THR A 193 -21.11 28.60 2.82
N HIS A 194 -20.21 28.40 3.79
CA HIS A 194 -18.76 28.38 3.57
C HIS A 194 -18.18 26.99 3.30
N TYR A 195 -19.02 25.95 3.30
CA TYR A 195 -18.58 24.57 3.11
C TYR A 195 -19.11 24.01 1.80
N PHE A 196 -18.30 23.19 1.15
CA PHE A 196 -18.81 22.26 0.15
C PHE A 196 -19.52 21.12 0.87
N ILE A 197 -20.75 20.83 0.46
CA ILE A 197 -21.59 19.78 1.06
C ILE A 197 -21.72 18.65 0.05
N ASP A 198 -21.24 17.46 0.43
CA ASP A 198 -21.43 16.25 -0.38
C ASP A 198 -22.92 15.92 -0.46
N SER A 199 -23.46 15.93 -1.68
CA SER A 199 -24.89 15.94 -1.96
C SER A 199 -25.23 14.93 -3.06
N SER A 200 -26.26 14.12 -2.83
CA SER A 200 -26.73 13.09 -3.75
C SER A 200 -28.08 13.49 -4.35
N HIS A 201 -28.14 13.51 -5.68
CA HIS A 201 -29.36 13.75 -6.45
C HIS A 201 -30.00 12.42 -6.84
N ASN A 202 -31.34 12.37 -6.81
CA ASN A 202 -32.14 11.15 -7.02
C ASN A 202 -31.60 9.93 -6.25
N THR A 203 -31.27 10.11 -4.97
CA THR A 203 -30.57 9.12 -4.13
C THR A 203 -31.25 7.75 -4.11
N TYR A 204 -32.57 7.69 -4.31
CA TYR A 204 -33.32 6.43 -4.36
C TYR A 204 -32.99 5.53 -5.57
N LEU A 205 -32.46 6.06 -6.69
CA LEU A 205 -32.25 5.29 -7.91
C LEU A 205 -31.01 4.40 -7.82
N ALA A 206 -31.18 3.10 -8.07
CA ALA A 206 -30.06 2.17 -8.12
C ALA A 206 -29.35 2.13 -9.48
N GLU A 207 -30.05 2.50 -10.55
CA GLU A 207 -29.58 2.36 -11.94
C GLU A 207 -29.95 3.60 -12.78
N ASP A 208 -30.59 3.42 -13.93
CA ASP A 208 -30.88 4.49 -14.88
C ASP A 208 -31.96 5.48 -14.39
N GLN A 209 -31.93 6.70 -14.93
CA GLN A 209 -32.81 7.80 -14.51
C GLN A 209 -34.28 7.64 -14.92
N LEU A 210 -34.59 6.74 -15.85
CA LEU A 210 -35.92 6.56 -16.45
C LEU A 210 -36.63 5.29 -15.97
N LYS A 211 -35.93 4.16 -15.89
CA LYS A 211 -36.50 2.84 -15.58
C LYS A 211 -35.85 2.14 -14.39
N GLY A 212 -34.81 2.73 -13.81
CA GLY A 212 -34.07 2.14 -12.71
C GLY A 212 -34.97 1.93 -11.47
N PRO A 213 -34.82 0.82 -10.75
CA PRO A 213 -35.59 0.58 -9.54
C PRO A 213 -35.18 1.57 -8.43
N SER A 214 -36.18 2.02 -7.67
CA SER A 214 -35.95 2.77 -6.43
C SER A 214 -35.65 1.81 -5.28
N LYS A 215 -34.57 2.04 -4.54
CA LYS A 215 -34.07 1.17 -3.47
C LYS A 215 -33.68 1.97 -2.23
N VAL A 216 -34.03 1.46 -1.04
CA VAL A 216 -33.66 2.09 0.25
C VAL A 216 -32.15 1.98 0.48
N GLU A 217 -31.55 0.91 -0.02
CA GLU A 217 -30.13 0.60 0.08
C GLU A 217 -29.26 1.71 -0.52
N MET A 218 -29.78 2.47 -1.50
CA MET A 218 -29.05 3.57 -2.11
C MET A 218 -28.88 4.76 -1.15
N TYR A 219 -29.86 5.01 -0.28
CA TYR A 219 -29.73 5.98 0.81
C TYR A 219 -28.68 5.53 1.82
N ILE A 220 -28.71 4.26 2.22
CA ILE A 220 -27.74 3.69 3.16
C ILE A 220 -26.32 3.85 2.59
N ALA A 221 -26.11 3.45 1.34
CA ALA A 221 -24.81 3.56 0.68
C ALA A 221 -24.33 5.01 0.53
N ALA A 222 -25.22 5.95 0.21
CA ALA A 222 -24.87 7.37 0.12
C ALA A 222 -24.41 7.92 1.49
N LEU A 223 -25.17 7.66 2.55
CA LEU A 223 -24.85 8.11 3.91
C LEU A 223 -23.57 7.46 4.44
N GLN A 224 -23.36 6.16 4.19
CA GLN A 224 -22.12 5.45 4.56
C GLN A 224 -20.89 6.01 3.85
N LYS A 225 -21.04 6.58 2.66
CA LYS A 225 -19.96 7.28 1.93
C LYS A 225 -19.72 8.71 2.40
N GLY A 226 -20.47 9.18 3.40
CA GLY A 226 -20.31 10.52 3.98
C GLY A 226 -21.20 11.59 3.36
N CYS A 227 -22.12 11.24 2.46
CA CYS A 227 -23.08 12.18 1.89
C CYS A 227 -23.92 12.85 3.00
N ARG A 228 -24.12 14.17 2.91
CA ARG A 228 -24.81 14.98 3.92
C ARG A 228 -26.12 15.59 3.43
N CYS A 229 -26.42 15.47 2.14
CA CYS A 229 -27.68 15.90 1.55
C CYS A 229 -28.20 14.82 0.60
N VAL A 230 -29.42 14.32 0.83
CA VAL A 230 -30.04 13.26 0.02
C VAL A 230 -31.40 13.72 -0.49
N GLU A 231 -31.75 13.30 -1.71
CA GLU A 231 -33.03 13.64 -2.32
C GLU A 231 -34.06 12.53 -2.10
N CYS A 232 -35.27 12.91 -1.68
CA CYS A 232 -36.40 12.00 -1.51
C CYS A 232 -37.57 12.43 -2.40
N LYS A 233 -38.07 11.51 -3.24
CA LYS A 233 -39.29 11.73 -4.02
C LYS A 233 -40.43 10.91 -3.48
N GLN A 234 -41.42 11.61 -2.92
CA GLN A 234 -42.67 11.01 -2.50
C GLN A 234 -43.68 11.09 -3.64
N LYS A 235 -44.20 9.94 -4.09
CA LYS A 235 -45.36 9.91 -4.98
C LYS A 235 -46.63 9.99 -4.11
N ASN A 236 -47.37 11.08 -4.23
CA ASN A 236 -48.70 11.15 -3.64
C ASN A 236 -49.62 10.14 -4.35
N LEU A 237 -50.02 9.10 -3.63
CA LEU A 237 -51.16 8.27 -4.01
C LEU A 237 -52.39 9.16 -3.95
N LYS A 238 -52.80 9.73 -5.09
CA LYS A 238 -54.14 10.33 -5.19
C LYS A 238 -55.14 9.22 -4.89
N HIS A 239 -55.89 9.39 -3.79
CA HIS A 239 -57.03 8.55 -3.44
C HIS A 239 -57.90 8.34 -4.68
N LYS A 240 -58.07 7.07 -5.06
CA LYS A 240 -59.14 6.64 -5.97
C LYS A 240 -60.43 6.55 -5.19
#